data_AF-A0A349K2D3-F1
#
_entry.id   AF-A0A349K2D3-F1
#
_cell.length_a   1.000
_cell.length_b   1.000
_cell.length_c   1.000
_cell.angle_alpha   90.00
_cell.angle_beta   90.00
_cell.angle_gamma   90.00
#
_symmetry.space_group_name_H-M   'P 1'
#
loop_
_entity.id
_entity.type
_entity.pdbx_description
1 polymer ?
#
loop_
_entity_poly.entity_id
_entity_poly.type
_entity_poly.pdbx_seq_one_letter_code
_entity_poly.pdbx_strand_id
1 'polypeptide(L)'
;MVRCTAGSGLTGGAPGKPGFSLITTVMILTLLVLIALGLLSLSSVTLRSNTLLDAQTEARANARLALMLALGELQQQLGPDQRISASAAILDDSVETSDYEDVAHPHWTGVWDAWAAGGRSFGGDEPSEHRTIAGAANRGLAPAYEEKRRDHFRSWLVSMNKEQRRSLDSARSLPLKGERFPGKDSEGVLLMGRGTYGAAAQDSELVSGALLGIGSRPGSGANHAGRYAWWVADESTKARILPDAFDSGEELRKDELIARAMSAGSTGHDVLEALEDLNDPGILRRMHTRRSLELP
;
A
#
# COMPACT_ATOMS: atom_id res chain seq x y z
N MET A 1 29.01 77.89 -83.34
CA MET A 1 29.69 77.90 -82.02
C MET A 1 28.61 77.61 -81.00
N VAL A 2 28.51 76.45 -80.36
CA VAL A 2 29.43 75.90 -79.34
C VAL A 2 29.30 74.36 -79.31
N ARG A 3 30.40 73.69 -78.93
CA ARG A 3 30.65 72.25 -78.90
C ARG A 3 30.03 71.52 -77.69
N CYS A 4 29.94 70.19 -77.85
CA CYS A 4 29.68 69.10 -76.91
C CYS A 4 30.17 69.25 -75.46
N THR A 5 29.50 68.57 -74.52
CA THR A 5 30.11 67.50 -73.68
C THR A 5 29.05 66.60 -73.07
N ALA A 6 29.33 65.30 -73.08
CA ALA A 6 28.54 64.20 -72.54
C ALA A 6 28.67 64.07 -71.02
N GLY A 7 27.69 63.41 -70.39
CA GLY A 7 27.73 62.98 -69.00
C GLY A 7 26.90 61.71 -68.82
N SER A 8 27.51 60.56 -69.14
CA SER A 8 27.01 59.21 -68.92
C SER A 8 27.18 58.78 -67.45
N GLY A 9 26.25 58.01 -66.91
CA GLY A 9 26.39 57.38 -65.60
C GLY A 9 25.26 56.43 -65.22
N LEU A 10 24.82 55.55 -66.13
CA LEU A 10 24.05 54.36 -65.75
C LEU A 10 25.03 53.28 -65.34
N THR A 11 25.23 53.10 -64.03
CA THR A 11 25.97 51.97 -63.49
C THR A 11 25.14 50.70 -63.66
N GLY A 12 25.47 49.92 -64.70
CA GLY A 12 25.00 48.55 -64.86
C GLY A 12 25.57 47.66 -63.75
N GLY A 13 24.68 47.08 -62.94
CA GLY A 13 25.02 45.98 -62.04
C GLY A 13 25.29 44.72 -62.86
N ALA A 14 26.44 44.09 -62.64
CA ALA A 14 26.80 42.83 -63.29
C ALA A 14 25.79 41.72 -62.93
N PRO A 15 25.38 40.85 -63.88
CA PRO A 15 24.57 39.69 -63.56
C PRO A 15 25.40 38.72 -62.72
N GLY A 16 25.10 38.63 -61.42
CA GLY A 16 25.70 37.67 -60.50
C GLY A 16 25.41 36.23 -60.94
N LYS A 17 26.35 35.32 -60.72
CA LYS A 17 26.23 33.90 -61.09
C LYS A 17 24.96 33.30 -60.46
N PRO A 18 24.04 32.68 -61.23
CA PRO A 18 22.75 32.19 -60.73
C PRO A 18 22.82 31.01 -59.74
N GLY A 19 24.02 30.46 -59.47
CA GLY A 19 24.21 29.33 -58.55
C GLY A 19 24.46 29.69 -57.08
N PHE A 20 24.99 30.89 -56.77
CA PHE A 20 25.40 31.21 -55.39
C PHE A 20 24.21 31.41 -54.46
N SER A 21 23.15 32.08 -54.94
CA SER A 21 21.91 32.30 -54.18
C SER A 21 21.22 30.99 -53.80
N LEU A 22 21.20 30.00 -54.71
CA LEU A 22 20.61 28.68 -54.45
C LEU A 22 21.37 27.89 -53.38
N ILE A 23 22.71 27.93 -53.40
CA ILE A 23 23.52 27.25 -52.40
C ILE A 23 23.28 27.87 -51.02
N THR A 24 23.21 29.21 -50.93
CA THR A 24 22.89 29.88 -49.66
C THR A 24 21.49 29.57 -49.15
N THR A 25 20.47 29.51 -50.01
CA THR A 25 19.11 29.18 -49.56
C THR A 25 18.99 27.71 -49.15
N VAL A 26 19.64 26.78 -49.85
CA VAL A 26 19.69 25.37 -49.46
C VAL A 26 20.43 25.19 -48.13
N MET A 27 21.53 25.90 -47.89
CA MET A 27 22.23 25.87 -46.61
C MET A 27 21.39 26.45 -45.47
N ILE A 28 20.67 27.57 -45.70
CA ILE A 28 19.77 28.16 -44.71
C ILE A 28 18.58 27.24 -44.44
N LEU A 29 17.96 26.67 -45.47
CA LEU A 29 16.81 25.76 -45.33
C LEU A 29 17.22 24.47 -44.60
N THR A 30 18.37 23.88 -44.95
CA THR A 30 18.86 22.67 -44.25
C THR A 30 19.20 22.96 -42.79
N LEU A 31 19.82 24.11 -42.49
CA LEU A 31 20.06 24.55 -41.11
C LEU A 31 18.75 24.73 -40.34
N LEU A 32 17.74 25.39 -40.94
CA LEU A 32 16.43 25.58 -40.33
C LEU A 32 15.72 24.25 -40.05
N VAL A 33 15.82 23.29 -40.99
CA VAL A 33 15.26 21.95 -40.81
C VAL A 33 15.94 21.21 -39.64
N LEU A 34 17.27 21.30 -39.51
CA LEU A 34 17.99 20.69 -38.38
C LEU A 34 17.57 21.30 -37.04
N ILE A 35 17.41 22.62 -36.97
CA ILE A 35 16.93 23.30 -35.77
C ILE A 35 15.50 22.86 -35.44
N ALA A 36 14.62 22.81 -36.44
CA ALA A 36 13.24 22.36 -36.25
C ALA A 36 13.14 20.93 -35.73
N LEU A 37 13.96 20.01 -36.26
CA LEU A 37 14.04 18.61 -35.79
C LEU A 37 14.57 18.53 -34.35
N GLY A 38 15.57 19.34 -34.00
CA GLY A 38 16.08 19.43 -32.63
C GLY A 38 15.02 19.91 -31.64
N LEU A 39 14.27 20.95 -32.00
CA LEU A 39 13.18 21.48 -31.17
C LEU A 39 12.00 20.51 -31.05
N LEU A 40 11.66 19.79 -32.12
CA LEU A 40 10.62 18.76 -32.09
C LEU A 40 11.00 17.58 -31.18
N SER A 41 12.27 17.16 -31.23
CA SER A 41 12.79 16.12 -30.34
C SER A 41 12.72 16.55 -28.88
N LEU A 42 13.19 17.76 -28.55
CA LEU A 42 13.12 18.29 -27.19
C LEU A 42 11.68 18.44 -26.69
N SER A 43 10.78 18.93 -27.55
CA SER A 43 9.35 19.07 -27.23
C SER A 43 8.71 17.70 -26.93
N SER A 44 9.01 16.68 -27.73
CA SER A 44 8.50 15.32 -27.53
C SER A 44 8.96 14.69 -26.22
N VAL A 45 10.24 14.89 -25.87
CA VAL A 45 10.79 14.45 -24.57
C VAL A 45 10.14 15.19 -23.41
N THR A 46 9.99 16.51 -23.53
CA THR A 46 9.37 17.36 -22.49
C THR A 46 7.91 16.95 -22.25
N LEU A 47 7.13 16.72 -23.30
CA LEU A 47 5.75 16.25 -23.20
C LEU A 47 5.67 14.89 -22.49
N ARG A 48 6.55 13.93 -22.84
CA ARG A 48 6.60 12.63 -22.16
C ARG A 48 6.94 12.78 -20.67
N SER A 49 7.92 13.63 -20.33
CA SER A 49 8.27 13.92 -18.94
C SER A 49 7.10 14.52 -18.17
N ASN A 50 6.38 15.47 -18.75
CA ASN A 50 5.22 16.10 -18.10
C ASN A 50 4.11 15.09 -17.84
N THR A 51 3.77 14.23 -18.81
CA THR A 51 2.74 13.20 -18.60
C THR A 51 3.10 12.22 -17.47
N LEU A 52 4.38 11.91 -17.29
CA LEU A 52 4.86 11.07 -16.20
C LEU A 52 4.73 11.78 -14.84
N LEU A 53 5.10 13.07 -14.79
CA LEU A 53 4.98 13.87 -13.57
C LEU A 53 3.52 14.06 -13.17
N ASP A 54 2.63 14.36 -14.12
CA ASP A 54 1.20 14.49 -13.88
C ASP A 54 0.64 13.19 -13.27
N ALA A 55 0.92 12.04 -13.89
CA ALA A 55 0.50 10.73 -13.38
C ALA A 55 1.05 10.43 -11.98
N GLN A 56 2.31 10.80 -11.69
CA GLN A 56 2.88 10.65 -10.34
C GLN A 56 2.18 11.57 -9.32
N THR A 57 1.85 12.80 -9.68
CA THR A 57 1.17 13.73 -8.77
C THR A 57 -0.24 13.25 -8.45
N GLU A 58 -0.96 12.72 -9.44
CA GLU A 58 -2.27 12.11 -9.26
C GLU A 58 -2.19 10.86 -8.38
N ALA A 59 -1.23 9.96 -8.65
CA ALA A 59 -1.02 8.76 -7.83
C ALA A 59 -0.69 9.11 -6.37
N ARG A 60 0.13 10.13 -6.13
CA ARG A 60 0.44 10.62 -4.77
C ARG A 60 -0.80 11.22 -4.09
N ALA A 61 -1.62 11.97 -4.81
CA ALA A 61 -2.87 12.52 -4.27
C ALA A 61 -3.84 11.39 -3.90
N ASN A 62 -3.99 10.38 -4.76
CA ASN A 62 -4.84 9.21 -4.51
C ASN A 62 -4.31 8.39 -3.32
N ALA A 63 -3.00 8.20 -3.20
CA ALA A 63 -2.38 7.53 -2.06
C ALA A 63 -2.59 8.31 -0.74
N ARG A 64 -2.48 9.63 -0.76
CA ARG A 64 -2.77 10.48 0.41
C ARG A 64 -4.24 10.39 0.82
N LEU A 65 -5.16 10.37 -0.14
CA LEU A 65 -6.57 10.12 0.13
C LEU A 65 -6.78 8.74 0.76
N ALA A 66 -6.15 7.70 0.20
CA ALA A 66 -6.21 6.34 0.72
C ALA A 66 -5.75 6.29 2.19
N LEU A 67 -4.65 6.97 2.51
CA LEU A 67 -4.12 7.07 3.87
C LEU A 67 -5.10 7.77 4.81
N MET A 68 -5.71 8.90 4.40
CA MET A 68 -6.71 9.59 5.21
C MET A 68 -7.94 8.72 5.47
N LEU A 69 -8.38 7.95 4.46
CA LEU A 69 -9.48 7.01 4.61
C LEU A 69 -9.12 5.84 5.54
N ALA A 70 -7.93 5.26 5.38
CA ALA A 70 -7.43 4.20 6.24
C ALA A 70 -7.35 4.65 7.70
N LEU A 71 -6.84 5.86 7.96
CA LEU A 71 -6.80 6.44 9.31
C LEU A 71 -8.21 6.68 9.87
N GLY A 72 -9.14 7.17 9.03
CA GLY A 72 -10.54 7.37 9.44
C GLY A 72 -11.23 6.05 9.80
N GLU A 73 -11.05 5.01 8.99
CA GLU A 73 -11.59 3.67 9.26
C GLU A 73 -10.93 3.05 10.50
N LEU A 74 -9.62 3.22 10.66
CA LEU A 74 -8.90 2.79 11.86
C LEU A 74 -9.47 3.44 13.13
N GLN A 75 -9.62 4.77 13.13
CA GLN A 75 -10.20 5.50 14.25
C GLN A 75 -11.67 5.14 14.50
N GLN A 76 -12.44 4.88 13.44
CA GLN A 76 -13.84 4.49 13.57
C GLN A 76 -14.00 3.10 14.19
N GLN A 77 -13.15 2.14 13.80
CA GLN A 77 -13.27 0.75 14.27
C GLN A 77 -12.51 0.50 15.58
N LEU A 78 -11.32 1.07 15.76
CA LEU A 78 -10.46 0.91 16.94
C LEU A 78 -10.49 2.10 17.91
N GLY A 79 -11.33 3.11 17.68
CA GLY A 79 -11.43 4.27 18.57
C GLY A 79 -11.90 3.93 20.00
N PRO A 80 -12.94 3.11 20.19
CA PRO A 80 -13.34 2.66 21.52
C PRO A 80 -12.29 1.74 22.17
N ASP A 81 -12.11 1.85 23.48
CA ASP A 81 -11.10 1.10 24.25
C ASP A 81 -11.36 -0.43 24.28
N GLN A 82 -12.59 -0.87 24.02
CA GLN A 82 -13.01 -2.27 24.01
C GLN A 82 -12.88 -2.91 22.63
N ARG A 83 -11.76 -2.69 21.96
CA ARG A 83 -11.51 -3.16 20.59
C ARG A 83 -10.25 -3.99 20.53
N ILE A 84 -10.31 -5.07 19.76
CA ILE A 84 -9.22 -6.02 19.60
C ILE A 84 -8.89 -6.08 18.11
N SER A 85 -7.62 -5.85 17.76
CA SER A 85 -7.07 -6.14 16.43
C SER A 85 -6.41 -7.52 16.43
N ALA A 86 -6.52 -8.22 15.30
CA ALA A 86 -5.81 -9.46 15.07
C ALA A 86 -5.66 -9.74 13.57
N SER A 87 -4.66 -10.54 13.21
CA SER A 87 -4.46 -11.00 11.84
C SER A 87 -5.51 -12.04 11.46
N ALA A 88 -5.93 -12.08 10.19
CA ALA A 88 -6.86 -13.09 9.68
C ALA A 88 -6.32 -14.54 9.80
N ALA A 89 -5.01 -14.71 9.97
CA ALA A 89 -4.36 -15.98 10.29
C ALA A 89 -4.95 -16.70 11.51
N ILE A 90 -5.61 -15.98 12.44
CA ILE A 90 -6.33 -16.61 13.57
C ILE A 90 -7.55 -17.45 13.12
N LEU A 91 -7.96 -17.33 11.86
CA LEU A 91 -9.02 -18.11 11.24
C LEU A 91 -8.48 -19.38 10.58
N ASP A 92 -7.17 -19.58 10.52
CA ASP A 92 -6.63 -20.82 9.98
C ASP A 92 -6.80 -21.94 11.01
N ASP A 93 -7.51 -23.00 10.61
CA ASP A 93 -7.79 -24.15 11.45
C ASP A 93 -6.96 -25.39 11.03
N SER A 94 -6.14 -25.27 9.97
CA SER A 94 -5.29 -26.34 9.45
C SER A 94 -4.21 -26.78 10.47
N VAL A 95 -4.01 -28.10 10.56
CA VAL A 95 -3.34 -28.77 11.70
C VAL A 95 -1.92 -29.24 11.36
N GLU A 96 -1.66 -29.50 10.08
CA GLU A 96 -0.58 -30.40 9.65
C GLU A 96 0.39 -29.78 8.64
N THR A 97 0.03 -28.63 8.04
CA THR A 97 0.83 -28.00 6.99
C THR A 97 1.35 -26.64 7.45
N SER A 98 2.56 -26.29 7.02
CA SER A 98 3.19 -25.00 7.34
C SER A 98 2.51 -23.83 6.62
N ASP A 99 1.51 -24.09 5.78
CA ASP A 99 0.96 -23.15 4.81
C ASP A 99 -0.50 -22.84 5.15
N TYR A 100 -0.92 -21.60 4.89
CA TYR A 100 -2.30 -21.18 5.11
C TYR A 100 -3.24 -21.81 4.08
N GLU A 101 -3.92 -22.90 4.44
CA GLU A 101 -4.83 -23.63 3.52
C GLU A 101 -6.27 -23.11 3.58
N ASP A 102 -6.74 -22.73 4.77
CA ASP A 102 -8.14 -22.33 5.01
C ASP A 102 -8.40 -20.82 4.91
N VAL A 103 -7.34 -20.03 4.68
CA VAL A 103 -7.38 -18.57 4.68
C VAL A 103 -6.66 -18.00 3.46
N ALA A 104 -7.42 -17.40 2.54
CA ALA A 104 -6.86 -16.77 1.34
C ALA A 104 -6.02 -15.52 1.65
N HIS A 105 -6.37 -14.75 2.68
CA HIS A 105 -5.70 -13.48 3.05
C HIS A 105 -5.30 -13.42 4.53
N PRO A 106 -4.31 -14.22 4.98
CA PRO A 106 -3.95 -14.38 6.40
C PRO A 106 -3.45 -13.10 7.07
N HIS A 107 -2.88 -12.17 6.31
CA HIS A 107 -2.26 -10.94 6.83
C HIS A 107 -3.22 -9.74 6.89
N TRP A 108 -4.49 -9.89 6.51
CA TRP A 108 -5.47 -8.84 6.73
C TRP A 108 -5.73 -8.64 8.22
N THR A 109 -5.78 -7.41 8.67
CA THR A 109 -6.09 -7.10 10.07
C THR A 109 -7.59 -6.93 10.22
N GLY A 110 -8.19 -7.74 11.10
CA GLY A 110 -9.58 -7.60 11.49
C GLY A 110 -9.71 -6.80 12.78
N VAL A 111 -10.93 -6.33 13.03
CA VAL A 111 -11.33 -5.71 14.29
C VAL A 111 -12.49 -6.49 14.89
N TRP A 112 -12.36 -6.82 16.17
CA TRP A 112 -13.38 -7.47 16.97
C TRP A 112 -13.75 -6.59 18.17
N ASP A 113 -15.00 -6.72 18.60
CA ASP A 113 -15.45 -6.25 19.90
C ASP A 113 -14.84 -7.14 21.00
N ALA A 114 -14.45 -6.53 22.11
CA ALA A 114 -13.99 -7.28 23.28
C ALA A 114 -15.17 -7.96 23.97
N TRP A 115 -14.92 -9.12 24.57
CA TRP A 115 -15.93 -9.80 25.37
C TRP A 115 -16.35 -8.96 26.57
N ALA A 116 -17.65 -8.93 26.85
CA ALA A 116 -18.14 -8.19 28.00
C ALA A 116 -17.80 -8.89 29.33
N ALA A 117 -16.95 -8.25 30.13
CA ALA A 117 -16.64 -8.72 31.48
C ALA A 117 -17.72 -8.27 32.49
N GLY A 118 -18.11 -9.17 33.39
CA GLY A 118 -19.00 -8.88 34.52
C GLY A 118 -20.19 -9.84 34.65
N GLY A 119 -20.89 -9.74 35.78
CA GLY A 119 -22.03 -10.61 36.14
C GLY A 119 -23.34 -10.29 35.44
N ARG A 120 -23.31 -9.40 34.45
CA ARG A 120 -24.46 -9.02 33.64
C ARG A 120 -24.16 -9.37 32.20
N SER A 121 -25.11 -10.05 31.55
CA SER A 121 -25.09 -10.24 30.10
C SER A 121 -25.11 -8.86 29.43
N PHE A 122 -24.07 -8.54 28.67
CA PHE A 122 -24.11 -7.42 27.73
C PHE A 122 -24.29 -8.01 26.34
N GLY A 123 -25.45 -7.77 25.72
CA GLY A 123 -25.80 -8.43 24.47
C GLY A 123 -26.02 -9.95 24.65
N GLY A 124 -25.54 -10.73 23.68
CA GLY A 124 -25.66 -12.21 23.66
C GLY A 124 -24.51 -12.95 24.36
N ASP A 125 -23.62 -12.24 25.04
CA ASP A 125 -22.45 -12.82 25.70
C ASP A 125 -22.80 -13.47 27.02
N GLU A 126 -22.22 -14.66 27.26
CA GLU A 126 -22.27 -15.28 28.59
C GLU A 126 -21.50 -14.42 29.61
N PRO A 127 -22.08 -14.17 30.80
CA PRO A 127 -21.42 -13.41 31.86
C PRO A 127 -20.07 -14.02 32.23
N SER A 128 -19.00 -13.25 32.12
CA SER A 128 -17.65 -13.63 32.55
C SER A 128 -17.30 -12.85 33.82
N GLU A 129 -17.51 -13.47 34.99
CA GLU A 129 -17.22 -12.85 36.28
C GLU A 129 -15.79 -13.14 36.75
N HIS A 130 -14.97 -12.10 36.86
CA HIS A 130 -13.71 -12.16 37.59
C HIS A 130 -13.85 -11.41 38.92
N ARG A 131 -13.91 -12.13 40.03
CA ARG A 131 -13.92 -11.55 41.37
C ARG A 131 -12.56 -11.77 42.01
N THR A 132 -11.90 -10.68 42.42
CA THR A 132 -10.62 -10.72 43.15
C THR A 132 -10.79 -10.92 44.67
N ILE A 133 -12.02 -11.15 45.13
CA ILE A 133 -12.35 -11.38 46.55
C ILE A 133 -12.10 -12.85 46.89
N ALA A 134 -11.21 -13.10 47.85
CA ALA A 134 -10.91 -14.44 48.36
C ALA A 134 -12.18 -15.14 48.87
N GLY A 135 -12.45 -16.35 48.36
CA GLY A 135 -13.58 -17.19 48.78
C GLY A 135 -14.86 -17.05 47.95
N ALA A 136 -14.90 -16.15 46.96
CA ALA A 136 -16.01 -16.09 46.00
C ALA A 136 -15.74 -17.02 44.80
N ALA A 137 -16.69 -17.91 44.50
CA ALA A 137 -16.62 -18.75 43.30
C ALA A 137 -16.81 -17.88 42.05
N ASN A 138 -15.81 -17.84 41.18
CA ASN A 138 -15.91 -17.22 39.86
C ASN A 138 -16.80 -18.10 38.95
N ARG A 139 -17.61 -17.47 38.09
CA ARG A 139 -18.42 -18.15 37.06
C ARG A 139 -18.08 -17.58 35.69
N GLY A 140 -18.05 -18.45 34.68
CA GLY A 140 -17.84 -18.04 33.29
C GLY A 140 -16.41 -17.59 32.98
N LEU A 141 -15.40 -18.24 33.56
CA LEU A 141 -13.99 -17.79 33.49
C LEU A 141 -13.34 -17.87 32.10
N ALA A 142 -14.02 -18.43 31.10
CA ALA A 142 -13.52 -18.55 29.75
C ALA A 142 -14.71 -18.55 28.78
N PRO A 143 -15.05 -17.42 28.16
CA PRO A 143 -15.95 -17.47 27.02
C PRO A 143 -15.35 -18.39 25.95
N ALA A 144 -16.15 -19.33 25.44
CA ALA A 144 -15.71 -20.20 24.37
C ALA A 144 -15.49 -19.36 23.12
N TYR A 145 -14.22 -19.10 22.78
CA TYR A 145 -13.81 -18.36 21.59
C TYR A 145 -14.25 -19.04 20.27
N GLU A 146 -14.81 -20.26 20.35
CA GLU A 146 -15.26 -21.05 19.20
C GLU A 146 -16.67 -20.71 18.72
N GLU A 147 -17.60 -20.47 19.65
CA GLU A 147 -19.04 -20.48 19.32
C GLU A 147 -19.57 -19.09 18.93
N LYS A 148 -19.03 -18.01 19.53
CA LYS A 148 -19.57 -16.64 19.39
C LYS A 148 -18.60 -15.61 18.78
N ARG A 149 -17.44 -16.01 18.25
CA ARG A 149 -16.46 -15.08 17.66
C ARG A 149 -17.01 -14.29 16.46
N ARG A 150 -17.88 -14.92 15.66
CA ARG A 150 -18.55 -14.27 14.51
C ARG A 150 -19.41 -13.09 14.94
N ASP A 151 -20.00 -13.16 16.14
CA ASP A 151 -20.90 -12.13 16.66
C ASP A 151 -20.14 -10.86 17.07
N HIS A 152 -18.85 -11.00 17.39
CA HIS A 152 -17.96 -9.90 17.78
C HIS A 152 -17.16 -9.31 16.62
N PHE A 153 -17.19 -9.92 15.43
CA PHE A 153 -16.46 -9.39 14.29
C PHE A 153 -17.09 -8.10 13.77
N ARG A 154 -16.29 -7.05 13.63
CA ARG A 154 -16.76 -5.75 13.14
C ARG A 154 -16.38 -5.53 11.68
N SER A 155 -15.08 -5.57 11.39
CA SER A 155 -14.59 -5.18 10.08
C SER A 155 -13.15 -5.58 9.79
N TRP A 156 -12.83 -5.78 8.51
CA TRP A 156 -11.46 -5.85 7.98
C TRP A 156 -10.89 -4.45 7.70
N LEU A 157 -9.65 -4.20 8.11
CA LEU A 157 -8.94 -2.93 7.86
C LEU A 157 -8.15 -2.98 6.55
N VAL A 158 -8.87 -3.18 5.45
CA VAL A 158 -8.33 -3.18 4.09
C VAL A 158 -9.39 -2.60 3.13
N SER A 159 -8.93 -2.00 2.04
CA SER A 159 -9.81 -1.46 1.01
C SER A 159 -10.60 -2.59 0.36
N MET A 160 -11.92 -2.50 0.46
CA MET A 160 -12.92 -3.38 -0.15
C MET A 160 -14.30 -2.73 -0.04
N ASN A 161 -15.30 -3.31 -0.68
CA ASN A 161 -16.68 -2.84 -0.53
C ASN A 161 -17.17 -3.06 0.92
N LYS A 162 -18.22 -2.33 1.32
CA LYS A 162 -18.66 -2.26 2.71
C LYS A 162 -19.20 -3.59 3.22
N GLU A 163 -19.81 -4.36 2.34
CA GLU A 163 -20.42 -5.67 2.60
C GLU A 163 -19.33 -6.73 2.85
N GLN A 164 -18.34 -6.82 1.97
CA GLN A 164 -17.17 -7.71 2.15
C GLN A 164 -16.40 -7.34 3.42
N ARG A 165 -16.25 -6.05 3.70
CA ARG A 165 -15.51 -5.60 4.89
C ARG A 165 -16.11 -6.07 6.20
N ARG A 166 -17.43 -6.26 6.25
CA ARG A 166 -18.17 -6.69 7.45
C ARG A 166 -18.40 -8.20 7.49
N SER A 167 -18.01 -8.93 6.45
CA SER A 167 -18.09 -10.38 6.41
C SER A 167 -16.76 -11.00 6.83
N LEU A 168 -16.79 -11.85 7.86
CA LEU A 168 -15.62 -12.57 8.33
C LEU A 168 -15.07 -13.54 7.25
N ASP A 169 -15.97 -14.14 6.46
CA ASP A 169 -15.61 -15.14 5.44
C ASP A 169 -14.86 -14.52 4.25
N SER A 170 -14.83 -13.18 4.13
CA SER A 170 -14.09 -12.48 3.08
C SER A 170 -12.59 -12.77 3.14
N ALA A 171 -11.98 -12.82 4.34
CA ALA A 171 -10.56 -13.14 4.45
C ALA A 171 -10.26 -14.61 4.11
N ARG A 172 -11.25 -15.51 4.29
CA ARG A 172 -11.11 -16.92 3.96
C ARG A 172 -11.24 -17.19 2.46
N SER A 173 -12.22 -16.57 1.81
CA SER A 173 -12.72 -17.03 0.50
C SER A 173 -12.72 -15.97 -0.60
N LEU A 174 -12.49 -14.69 -0.31
CA LEU A 174 -12.58 -13.65 -1.33
C LEU A 174 -11.43 -13.81 -2.35
N PRO A 175 -11.71 -14.01 -3.66
CA PRO A 175 -10.69 -14.22 -4.67
C PRO A 175 -10.06 -12.90 -5.13
N LEU A 176 -9.56 -12.10 -4.17
CA LEU A 176 -8.93 -10.82 -4.46
C LEU A 176 -7.44 -11.01 -4.78
N LYS A 177 -7.08 -10.98 -6.06
CA LYS A 177 -5.67 -11.02 -6.47
C LYS A 177 -5.17 -9.64 -6.81
N GLY A 178 -4.18 -9.16 -6.06
CA GLY A 178 -3.53 -7.88 -6.30
C GLY A 178 -2.50 -7.97 -7.42
N GLU A 179 -2.53 -7.02 -8.35
CA GLU A 179 -1.49 -6.86 -9.35
C GLU A 179 -0.48 -5.79 -8.91
N ARG A 180 0.81 -5.98 -9.24
CA ARG A 180 1.85 -4.96 -8.98
C ARG A 180 1.62 -3.68 -9.80
N PHE A 181 1.10 -3.84 -11.02
CA PHE A 181 0.82 -2.75 -11.94
C PHE A 181 -0.62 -2.90 -12.45
N PRO A 182 -1.62 -2.46 -11.66
CA PRO A 182 -3.01 -2.71 -11.99
C PRO A 182 -3.43 -1.99 -13.28
N GLY A 183 -3.99 -2.77 -14.21
CA GLY A 183 -4.64 -2.28 -15.42
C GLY A 183 -6.04 -1.72 -15.15
N LYS A 184 -6.74 -1.26 -16.19
CA LYS A 184 -8.06 -0.63 -16.07
C LYS A 184 -9.11 -1.53 -15.43
N ASP A 185 -9.05 -2.83 -15.73
CA ASP A 185 -10.02 -3.83 -15.27
C ASP A 185 -9.57 -4.56 -14.00
N SER A 186 -8.39 -4.23 -13.46
CA SER A 186 -7.89 -4.85 -12.24
C SER A 186 -8.74 -4.46 -11.03
N GLU A 187 -9.18 -5.47 -10.28
CA GLU A 187 -10.00 -5.29 -9.07
C GLU A 187 -9.16 -5.10 -7.80
N GLY A 188 -7.88 -5.48 -7.83
CA GLY A 188 -6.98 -5.41 -6.69
C GLY A 188 -5.58 -4.91 -7.05
N VAL A 189 -4.89 -4.37 -6.05
CA VAL A 189 -3.47 -3.99 -6.16
C VAL A 189 -2.68 -4.69 -5.07
N LEU A 190 -1.46 -5.09 -5.42
CA LEU A 190 -0.50 -5.67 -4.50
C LEU A 190 0.11 -4.56 -3.63
N LEU A 191 -0.21 -4.57 -2.34
CA LEU A 191 0.27 -3.59 -1.36
C LEU A 191 1.58 -4.04 -0.71
N MET A 192 1.70 -5.33 -0.39
CA MET A 192 2.94 -5.94 0.08
C MET A 192 3.19 -7.23 -0.70
N GLY A 193 4.38 -7.33 -1.31
CA GLY A 193 4.67 -8.39 -2.28
C GLY A 193 6.00 -9.11 -2.04
N ARG A 194 6.42 -9.92 -3.01
CA ARG A 194 7.70 -10.66 -2.99
C ARG A 194 8.95 -9.77 -2.89
N GLY A 195 8.83 -8.47 -3.20
CA GLY A 195 9.91 -7.51 -2.92
C GLY A 195 10.16 -7.28 -1.43
N THR A 196 9.15 -7.54 -0.59
CA THR A 196 9.22 -7.44 0.87
C THR A 196 9.43 -8.80 1.52
N TYR A 197 8.66 -9.82 1.09
CA TYR A 197 8.72 -11.17 1.67
C TYR A 197 9.84 -12.06 1.11
N GLY A 198 10.51 -11.62 0.05
CA GLY A 198 11.50 -12.42 -0.68
C GLY A 198 10.90 -13.20 -1.85
N ALA A 199 11.76 -13.65 -2.76
CA ALA A 199 11.35 -14.26 -4.02
C ALA A 199 10.63 -15.62 -3.85
N ALA A 200 10.89 -16.31 -2.75
CA ALA A 200 10.28 -17.61 -2.40
C ALA A 200 8.91 -17.49 -1.72
N ALA A 201 8.42 -16.26 -1.47
CA ALA A 201 7.17 -16.05 -0.77
C ALA A 201 5.97 -16.61 -1.56
N GLN A 202 5.08 -17.26 -0.84
CA GLN A 202 3.86 -17.85 -1.40
C GLN A 202 2.82 -16.75 -1.70
N ASP A 203 1.85 -17.06 -2.56
CA ASP A 203 0.82 -16.09 -2.92
C ASP A 203 -0.11 -15.74 -1.74
N SER A 204 -0.27 -16.64 -0.76
CA SER A 204 -1.00 -16.40 0.50
C SER A 204 -0.29 -15.43 1.45
N GLU A 205 1.04 -15.30 1.34
CA GLU A 205 1.82 -14.36 2.15
C GLU A 205 1.73 -12.91 1.60
N LEU A 206 1.27 -12.75 0.36
CA LEU A 206 1.14 -11.45 -0.28
C LEU A 206 -0.08 -10.70 0.26
N VAL A 207 0.06 -9.38 0.43
CA VAL A 207 -1.06 -8.55 0.87
C VAL A 207 -1.61 -7.74 -0.29
N SER A 208 -2.87 -8.03 -0.62
CA SER A 208 -3.62 -7.34 -1.65
C SER A 208 -4.79 -6.56 -1.05
N GLY A 209 -5.09 -5.40 -1.63
CA GLY A 209 -6.28 -4.61 -1.30
C GLY A 209 -7.09 -4.30 -2.54
N ALA A 210 -8.41 -4.15 -2.40
CA ALA A 210 -9.29 -3.89 -3.53
C ALA A 210 -9.11 -2.45 -4.02
N LEU A 211 -9.10 -2.27 -5.33
CA LEU A 211 -9.00 -0.96 -5.96
C LEU A 211 -10.36 -0.29 -5.99
N LEU A 212 -10.50 0.76 -5.18
CA LEU A 212 -11.71 1.55 -5.11
C LEU A 212 -11.58 2.79 -6.00
N GLY A 213 -12.63 3.05 -6.79
CA GLY A 213 -12.69 4.21 -7.67
C GLY A 213 -12.98 5.51 -6.92
N ILE A 214 -12.30 6.58 -7.33
CA ILE A 214 -12.64 7.96 -6.94
C ILE A 214 -13.68 8.45 -7.94
N GLY A 215 -14.85 8.82 -7.44
CA GLY A 215 -15.92 9.37 -8.28
C GLY A 215 -15.45 10.65 -8.97
N SER A 216 -15.64 10.73 -10.29
CA SER A 216 -15.49 11.99 -11.02
C SER A 216 -16.66 12.94 -10.73
N ARG A 217 -16.47 14.24 -10.98
CA ARG A 217 -17.56 15.23 -10.87
C ARG A 217 -18.82 14.77 -11.63
N PRO A 218 -20.02 15.12 -11.14
CA PRO A 218 -21.25 14.90 -11.90
C PRO A 218 -21.13 15.55 -13.28
N GLY A 219 -21.26 14.76 -14.35
CA GLY A 219 -21.27 15.25 -15.74
C GLY A 219 -20.11 14.79 -16.64
N SER A 220 -19.03 14.23 -16.10
CA SER A 220 -18.13 13.38 -16.90
C SER A 220 -18.59 11.93 -16.76
N GLY A 221 -18.62 11.16 -17.85
CA GLY A 221 -19.05 9.75 -17.83
C GLY A 221 -18.31 8.89 -16.79
N ALA A 222 -18.72 7.63 -16.65
CA ALA A 222 -18.29 6.65 -15.65
C ALA A 222 -16.78 6.31 -15.57
N ASN A 223 -15.90 7.18 -16.06
CA ASN A 223 -14.47 7.10 -15.85
C ASN A 223 -14.16 7.64 -14.45
N HIS A 224 -13.64 6.76 -13.60
CA HIS A 224 -13.04 7.14 -12.33
C HIS A 224 -11.88 8.11 -12.57
N ALA A 225 -11.83 9.22 -11.83
CA ALA A 225 -10.74 10.19 -11.88
C ALA A 225 -9.44 9.64 -11.29
N GLY A 226 -9.48 8.45 -10.69
CA GLY A 226 -8.37 7.77 -10.04
C GLY A 226 -8.88 6.53 -9.29
N ARG A 227 -7.97 5.66 -8.87
CA ARG A 227 -8.28 4.54 -7.97
C ARG A 227 -7.28 4.52 -6.83
N TYR A 228 -7.69 3.97 -5.71
CA TYR A 228 -6.85 3.81 -4.53
C TYR A 228 -7.13 2.49 -3.82
N ALA A 229 -6.17 2.06 -3.03
CA ALA A 229 -6.30 0.95 -2.12
C ALA A 229 -5.48 1.24 -0.87
N TRP A 230 -5.81 0.59 0.22
CA TRP A 230 -5.11 0.74 1.49
C TRP A 230 -5.27 -0.53 2.31
N TRP A 231 -4.35 -0.74 3.24
CA TRP A 231 -4.39 -1.80 4.23
C TRP A 231 -3.72 -1.24 5.49
N VAL A 232 -4.29 -1.58 6.64
CA VAL A 232 -3.67 -1.31 7.93
C VAL A 232 -3.25 -2.64 8.52
N ALA A 233 -1.97 -2.73 8.87
CA ALA A 233 -1.41 -3.84 9.61
C ALA A 233 -1.39 -3.49 11.11
N ASP A 234 -1.52 -4.50 11.96
CA ASP A 234 -1.22 -4.38 13.38
C ASP A 234 0.30 -4.26 13.59
N GLU A 235 0.75 -3.56 14.63
CA GLU A 235 2.16 -3.53 15.03
C GLU A 235 2.61 -4.88 15.57
N SER A 236 1.70 -5.67 16.15
CA SER A 236 1.97 -7.00 16.69
C SER A 236 2.45 -8.02 15.66
N THR A 237 2.29 -7.74 14.36
CA THR A 237 2.74 -8.62 13.26
C THR A 237 4.11 -8.24 12.70
N LYS A 238 4.71 -7.14 13.16
CA LYS A 238 6.04 -6.72 12.72
C LYS A 238 7.12 -7.37 13.57
N ALA A 239 8.12 -7.96 12.90
CA ALA A 239 9.38 -8.32 13.54
C ALA A 239 10.38 -7.17 13.40
N ARG A 240 10.98 -6.73 14.51
CA ARG A 240 12.16 -5.85 14.51
C ARG A 240 13.37 -6.63 13.99
N ILE A 241 13.97 -6.15 12.91
CA ILE A 241 15.19 -6.74 12.29
C ILE A 241 16.44 -5.93 12.70
N LEU A 242 16.33 -5.08 13.73
CA LEU A 242 17.46 -4.27 14.19
C LEU A 242 18.34 -5.12 15.13
N PRO A 243 19.64 -5.26 14.84
CA PRO A 243 20.57 -6.12 15.59
C PRO A 243 20.97 -5.55 16.96
N ASP A 244 20.50 -4.36 17.33
CA ASP A 244 20.85 -3.67 18.57
C ASP A 244 19.63 -3.51 19.50
N ALA A 245 19.87 -3.34 20.80
CA ALA A 245 18.88 -2.74 21.70
C ALA A 245 18.79 -1.23 21.40
N PHE A 246 17.73 -0.53 21.83
CA PHE A 246 17.57 0.94 21.67
C PHE A 246 18.72 1.79 22.25
N ASP A 247 19.76 1.17 22.80
CA ASP A 247 20.93 1.76 23.47
C ASP A 247 22.22 1.60 22.63
N SER A 248 22.13 1.78 21.32
CA SER A 248 23.33 2.06 20.53
C SER A 248 23.73 3.51 20.85
N GLY A 249 24.68 3.73 21.77
CA GLY A 249 25.17 5.05 22.19
C GLY A 249 25.82 5.92 21.09
N GLU A 250 25.53 5.65 19.82
CA GLU A 250 25.91 6.43 18.64
C GLU A 250 24.73 7.31 18.18
N GLU A 251 25.06 8.50 17.67
CA GLU A 251 24.08 9.46 17.15
C GLU A 251 23.51 8.94 15.81
N LEU A 252 22.28 8.41 15.87
CA LEU A 252 21.58 7.81 14.74
C LEU A 252 21.23 8.82 13.67
N ARG A 253 21.26 8.39 12.40
CA ARG A 253 20.82 9.24 11.30
C ARG A 253 19.30 9.40 11.31
N LYS A 254 18.77 10.49 10.72
CA LYS A 254 17.33 10.79 10.73
C LYS A 254 16.46 9.71 10.08
N ASP A 255 16.95 9.10 9.01
CA ASP A 255 16.32 7.97 8.33
C ASP A 255 16.28 6.73 9.22
N GLU A 256 17.37 6.43 9.95
CA GLU A 256 17.41 5.36 10.94
C GLU A 256 16.46 5.62 12.12
N LEU A 257 16.36 6.87 12.58
CA LEU A 257 15.42 7.28 13.63
C LEU A 257 13.96 7.09 13.19
N ILE A 258 13.62 7.45 11.94
CA ILE A 258 12.28 7.23 11.39
C ILE A 258 11.99 5.73 11.24
N ALA A 259 12.94 4.95 10.72
CA ALA A 259 12.79 3.51 10.60
C ALA A 259 12.61 2.85 11.98
N ARG A 260 13.35 3.30 13.00
CA ARG A 260 13.20 2.86 14.40
C ARG A 260 11.84 3.24 14.99
N ALA A 261 11.37 4.47 14.78
CA ALA A 261 10.07 4.92 15.27
C ALA A 261 8.89 4.15 14.63
N MET A 262 9.10 3.55 13.46
CA MET A 262 8.10 2.74 12.74
C MET A 262 8.30 1.23 12.90
N SER A 263 9.34 0.82 13.64
CA SER A 263 9.65 -0.58 13.97
C SER A 263 9.08 -0.97 15.33
N ALA A 264 8.76 -2.24 15.52
CA ALA A 264 8.32 -2.76 16.81
C ALA A 264 9.39 -2.52 17.90
N GLY A 265 8.94 -2.20 19.11
CA GLY A 265 9.79 -1.81 20.25
C GLY A 265 10.83 -2.88 20.62
N SER A 266 10.46 -4.15 20.58
CA SER A 266 11.37 -5.31 20.60
C SER A 266 10.68 -6.49 19.91
N THR A 267 11.47 -7.47 19.46
CA THR A 267 10.94 -8.76 18.96
C THR A 267 10.58 -9.74 20.07
N GLY A 268 10.65 -9.37 21.34
CA GLY A 268 10.17 -10.14 22.51
C GLY A 268 10.80 -11.52 22.77
N HIS A 269 11.47 -12.15 21.80
CA HIS A 269 11.98 -13.51 21.91
C HIS A 269 13.13 -13.63 22.91
N ASP A 270 13.96 -12.59 23.05
CA ASP A 270 15.09 -12.56 24.00
C ASP A 270 14.65 -12.50 25.48
N VAL A 271 13.35 -12.29 25.75
CA VAL A 271 12.81 -12.14 27.12
C VAL A 271 12.19 -13.44 27.64
N LEU A 272 11.97 -14.42 26.75
CA LEU A 272 11.29 -15.67 27.07
C LEU A 272 12.26 -16.85 26.94
N GLU A 273 12.80 -17.27 28.09
CA GLU A 273 13.54 -18.51 28.23
C GLU A 273 12.68 -19.68 27.68
N ALA A 274 13.21 -20.44 26.71
CA ALA A 274 12.57 -21.46 25.85
C ALA A 274 12.09 -21.05 24.44
N LEU A 275 12.07 -19.76 24.05
CA LEU A 275 11.81 -19.35 22.65
C LEU A 275 13.06 -19.36 21.75
N GLU A 276 14.27 -19.42 22.33
CA GLU A 276 15.55 -19.46 21.61
C GLU A 276 15.73 -20.72 20.74
N ASP A 277 15.09 -21.83 21.10
CA ASP A 277 15.20 -23.11 20.39
C ASP A 277 14.17 -23.29 19.26
N LEU A 278 13.27 -22.31 19.05
CA LEU A 278 12.22 -22.36 18.04
C LEU A 278 12.74 -21.94 16.66
N ASN A 279 13.65 -22.74 16.11
CA ASN A 279 14.21 -22.56 14.77
C ASN A 279 13.36 -23.21 13.66
N ASP A 280 12.30 -23.94 14.00
CA ASP A 280 11.40 -24.53 13.02
C ASP A 280 10.39 -23.49 12.52
N PRO A 281 10.44 -23.07 11.23
CA PRO A 281 9.52 -22.09 10.67
C PRO A 281 8.05 -22.53 10.76
N GLY A 282 7.76 -23.85 10.80
CA GLY A 282 6.40 -24.36 10.99
C GLY A 282 5.86 -24.14 12.41
N ILE A 283 6.71 -24.14 13.44
CA ILE A 283 6.31 -23.84 14.81
C ILE A 283 6.11 -22.33 14.99
N LEU A 284 6.99 -21.50 14.42
CA LEU A 284 6.84 -20.05 14.45
C LEU A 284 5.55 -19.58 13.78
N ARG A 285 5.16 -20.19 12.65
CA ARG A 285 3.89 -19.86 11.98
C ARG A 285 2.66 -20.17 12.84
N ARG A 286 2.69 -21.20 13.69
CA ARG A 286 1.59 -21.56 14.61
C ARG A 286 1.34 -20.54 15.71
N MET A 287 2.32 -19.70 16.06
CA MET A 287 2.15 -18.64 17.07
C MET A 287 1.13 -17.57 16.63
N HIS A 288 1.04 -17.32 15.33
CA HIS A 288 0.16 -16.29 14.76
C HIS A 288 -1.23 -16.82 14.39
N THR A 289 -1.45 -18.14 14.55
CA THR A 289 -2.74 -18.79 14.30
C THR A 289 -3.42 -19.16 15.62
N ARG A 290 -4.65 -19.69 15.51
CA ARG A 290 -5.44 -20.17 16.66
C ARG A 290 -4.74 -21.26 17.47
N ARG A 291 -3.81 -21.99 16.84
CA ARG A 291 -3.06 -23.12 17.44
C ARG A 291 -1.98 -22.67 18.42
N SER A 292 -1.75 -21.36 18.60
CA SER A 292 -0.92 -20.84 19.70
C SER A 292 -1.38 -21.32 21.09
N LEU A 293 -2.67 -21.63 21.26
CA LEU A 293 -3.23 -22.21 22.49
C LEU A 293 -2.83 -23.68 22.74
N GLU A 294 -2.30 -24.35 21.72
CA GLU A 294 -1.88 -25.76 21.77
C GLU A 294 -0.36 -25.91 21.89
N LEU A 295 0.36 -24.79 21.95
CA LEU A 295 1.79 -24.80 22.24
C LEU A 295 1.98 -25.23 23.72
N PRO A 296 2.95 -26.12 23.99
CA PRO A 296 3.20 -26.68 25.31
C PRO A 296 3.66 -25.65 26.36
#